data_AF-A0AAD1E834-F1
#
_entry.id   AF-A0AAD1E834-F1
#
_cell.length_a   1.000
_cell.length_b   1.000
_cell.length_c   1.000
_cell.angle_alpha   90.00
_cell.angle_beta   90.00
_cell.angle_gamma   90.00
#
_symmetry.space_group_name_H-M   'P 1'
#
loop_
_entity.id
_entity.type
_entity.pdbx_description
1 polymer ?
#
loop_
_entity_poly.entity_id
_entity_poly.type
_entity_poly.pdbx_seq_one_letter_code
_entity_poly.pdbx_strand_id
1 'polypeptide(L)'
;MSDSPPRTFSEVLKKNIRRALTYWTQFTVSFSLLATGIGFVSLYAYTHAIGRTDLFMPSIDVKSALVAWVVLVLLGLASYIIMLSVTTWLFGTSISLFKDIPRDQPRIALTLAVPTTIGFTTFTWMLFFSEDFLGSLLSVATLFLTTSLTCLLIYILTPFKKLVKKSVITTHKISHFRKIASQPFKKPTPKEIVKRLKVNRRSEHALKLFMRFIKRRRPRALLKQNNLSYLKKVLCVAIKKHTSPKGKKLRVLKELFLMFWVSACVFFTAGYAALPTLLTISSYLDKETSETAKHLASMSMLTLTFTLIPTLCFYCSKGDIYRRALWGLLAAFIMPCVLIAITPGALSRITYTAAGGLDVRHKFSERFVLGDDYELQDLNGPMWKTRVVSNRKVEIQAFRLFSFGDILLLCPSHLLKLDLKELKDHTQYCISTFNSKVTRKPQLLVFGKTSVHVGMCMAPIYWKFEHWLRWDDLKVRHAVSH
;
A
#
# COMPACT_ATOMS: atom_id res chain seq x y z
N MET A 1 45.32 -7.46 11.69
CA MET A 1 43.93 -7.38 11.19
C MET A 1 43.29 -8.73 11.44
N SER A 2 42.42 -8.81 12.45
CA SER A 2 41.72 -10.05 12.81
C SER A 2 40.57 -10.27 11.81
N ASP A 3 40.64 -11.38 11.08
CA ASP A 3 39.54 -11.87 10.23
C ASP A 3 38.40 -12.36 11.13
N SER A 4 37.60 -11.43 11.64
CA SER A 4 36.32 -11.81 12.23
C SER A 4 35.42 -12.39 11.13
N PRO A 5 34.89 -13.61 11.30
CA PRO A 5 34.06 -14.25 10.28
C PRO A 5 32.86 -13.34 9.91
N PRO A 6 32.44 -13.34 8.64
CA PRO A 6 31.30 -12.52 8.20
C PRO A 6 30.07 -12.89 9.01
N ARG A 7 29.64 -12.00 9.91
CA ARG A 7 28.44 -12.19 10.74
C ARG A 7 27.26 -12.51 9.83
N THR A 8 26.67 -13.68 10.02
CA THR A 8 25.50 -14.10 9.24
C THR A 8 24.28 -13.25 9.64
N PHE A 9 23.39 -12.96 8.69
CA PHE A 9 22.19 -12.16 8.94
C PHE A 9 21.33 -12.74 10.08
N SER A 10 21.28 -14.07 10.19
CA SER A 10 20.59 -14.79 11.25
C SER A 10 21.13 -14.46 12.65
N GLU A 11 22.44 -14.34 12.82
CA GLU A 11 23.04 -13.98 14.11
C GLU A 11 22.70 -12.55 14.52
N VAL A 12 22.76 -11.60 13.57
CA VAL A 12 22.40 -10.20 13.83
C VAL A 12 20.91 -10.08 14.12
N LEU A 13 20.06 -10.76 13.35
CA LEU A 13 18.61 -10.79 13.57
C LEU A 13 18.29 -11.38 14.95
N LYS A 14 18.85 -12.55 15.29
CA LYS A 14 18.66 -13.19 16.59
C LYS A 14 19.10 -12.30 17.74
N LYS A 15 20.26 -11.64 17.60
CA LYS A 15 20.76 -10.69 18.60
C LYS A 15 19.85 -9.47 18.75
N ASN A 16 19.33 -8.94 17.65
CA ASN A 16 18.42 -7.79 17.67
C ASN A 16 17.04 -8.16 18.21
N ILE A 17 16.48 -9.31 17.84
CA ILE A 17 15.21 -9.80 18.40
C ILE A 17 15.34 -10.01 19.91
N ARG A 18 16.45 -10.59 20.38
CA ARG A 18 16.70 -10.74 21.81
C ARG A 18 16.75 -9.39 22.53
N ARG A 19 17.40 -8.38 21.93
CA ARG A 19 17.39 -7.00 22.47
C ARG A 19 16.00 -6.40 22.48
N ALA A 20 15.23 -6.56 21.39
CA ALA A 20 13.86 -6.06 21.31
C ALA A 20 12.95 -6.70 22.37
N LEU A 21 13.08 -8.01 22.59
CA LEU A 21 12.38 -8.73 23.65
C LEU A 21 12.76 -8.24 25.05
N THR A 22 14.02 -7.82 25.26
CA THR A 22 14.47 -7.27 26.55
C THR A 22 13.77 -5.95 26.87
N TYR A 23 13.48 -5.13 25.86
CA TYR A 23 12.75 -3.85 25.99
C TYR A 23 11.25 -3.97 25.68
N TRP A 24 10.72 -5.20 25.56
CA TRP A 24 9.34 -5.42 25.12
C TRP A 24 8.33 -4.71 26.01
N THR A 25 8.55 -4.68 27.32
CA THR A 25 7.69 -3.98 28.30
C THR A 25 7.61 -2.47 28.04
N GLN A 26 8.72 -1.82 27.69
CA GLN A 26 8.73 -0.40 27.36
C GLN A 26 8.00 -0.12 26.04
N PHE A 27 8.17 -1.00 25.05
CA PHE A 27 7.43 -0.93 23.79
C PHE A 27 5.92 -1.14 24.01
N THR A 28 5.52 -2.12 24.81
CA THR A 28 4.10 -2.38 25.08
C THR A 28 3.44 -1.22 25.83
N VAL A 29 4.13 -0.64 26.82
CA VAL A 29 3.63 0.54 27.53
C VAL A 29 3.49 1.73 26.58
N SER A 30 4.52 2.02 25.77
CA SER A 30 4.47 3.13 24.80
C SER A 30 3.37 2.92 23.76
N PHE A 31 3.25 1.71 23.24
CA PHE A 31 2.22 1.36 22.27
C PHE A 31 0.82 1.41 22.87
N SER A 32 0.66 1.01 24.14
CA SER A 32 -0.62 1.12 24.85
C SER A 32 -1.04 2.58 25.04
N LEU A 33 -0.11 3.46 25.42
CA LEU A 33 -0.38 4.90 25.57
C LEU A 33 -0.76 5.53 24.23
N LEU A 34 -0.05 5.19 23.15
CA LEU A 34 -0.40 5.62 21.80
C LEU A 34 -1.75 5.07 21.35
N ALA A 35 -2.04 3.79 21.60
CA ALA A 35 -3.31 3.16 21.25
C ALA A 35 -4.48 3.81 22.00
N THR A 36 -4.31 4.11 23.29
CA THR A 36 -5.28 4.85 24.09
C THR A 36 -5.50 6.25 23.53
N GLY A 37 -4.43 6.99 23.23
CA GLY A 37 -4.52 8.32 22.61
C GLY A 37 -5.24 8.29 21.26
N ILE A 38 -4.91 7.34 20.39
CA ILE A 38 -5.61 7.10 19.12
C ILE A 38 -7.08 6.78 19.37
N GLY A 39 -7.38 5.96 20.38
CA GLY A 39 -8.74 5.67 20.83
C GLY A 39 -9.55 6.92 21.12
N PHE A 40 -9.03 7.79 21.98
CA PHE A 40 -9.66 9.06 22.33
C PHE A 40 -9.85 9.97 21.12
N VAL A 41 -8.81 10.19 20.32
CA VAL A 41 -8.88 11.04 19.12
C VAL A 41 -9.87 10.47 18.11
N SER A 42 -9.93 9.14 17.97
CA SER A 42 -10.86 8.47 17.06
C SER A 42 -12.31 8.59 17.52
N LEU A 43 -12.58 8.44 18.83
CA LEU A 43 -13.91 8.62 19.39
C LEU A 43 -14.36 10.07 19.25
N TYR A 44 -13.47 11.03 19.55
CA TYR A 44 -13.72 12.44 19.35
C TYR A 44 -14.03 12.76 17.87
N ALA A 45 -13.21 12.25 16.94
CA ALA A 45 -13.40 12.44 15.51
C ALA A 45 -14.72 11.83 15.01
N TYR A 46 -15.19 10.75 15.62
CA TYR A 46 -16.49 10.14 15.33
C TYR A 46 -17.65 11.01 15.84
N THR A 47 -17.63 11.41 17.11
CA THR A 47 -18.65 12.27 17.70
C THR A 47 -18.71 13.63 17.01
N HIS A 48 -17.56 14.18 16.63
CA HIS A 48 -17.46 15.41 15.85
C HIS A 48 -18.02 15.24 14.42
N ALA A 49 -17.74 14.11 13.77
CA ALA A 49 -18.28 13.84 12.43
C ALA A 49 -19.81 13.70 12.42
N ILE A 50 -20.39 13.19 13.51
CA ILE A 50 -21.85 13.14 13.70
C ILE A 50 -22.40 14.52 14.13
N GLY A 51 -21.56 15.47 14.54
CA GLY A 51 -22.00 16.78 15.02
C GLY A 51 -22.53 16.76 16.46
N ARG A 52 -22.22 15.69 17.22
CA ARG A 52 -22.66 15.48 18.61
C ARG A 52 -21.46 15.26 19.52
N THR A 53 -20.64 16.31 19.70
CA THR A 53 -19.45 16.28 20.56
C THR A 53 -19.80 16.19 22.06
N ASP A 54 -21.04 16.50 22.42
CA ASP A 54 -21.63 16.29 23.75
C ASP A 54 -21.57 14.83 24.20
N LEU A 55 -21.63 13.88 23.25
CA LEU A 55 -21.59 12.45 23.55
C LEU A 55 -20.18 11.94 23.90
N PHE A 56 -19.13 12.72 23.64
CA PHE A 56 -17.75 12.28 23.82
C PHE A 56 -17.42 11.97 25.27
N MET A 57 -17.65 12.93 26.18
CA MET A 57 -17.28 12.80 27.58
C MET A 57 -17.95 11.59 28.25
N PRO A 58 -19.28 11.40 28.18
CA PRO A 58 -19.91 10.28 28.86
C PRO A 58 -19.58 8.92 28.20
N SER A 59 -19.17 8.90 26.92
CA SER A 59 -18.76 7.64 26.25
C SER A 59 -17.43 7.09 26.77
N ILE A 60 -16.56 7.96 27.31
CA ILE A 60 -15.26 7.56 27.85
C ILE A 60 -15.41 6.73 29.13
N ASP A 61 -16.46 6.99 29.91
CA ASP A 61 -16.68 6.30 31.19
C ASP A 61 -16.95 4.80 31.02
N VAL A 62 -17.36 4.37 29.82
CA VAL A 62 -17.69 2.99 29.49
C VAL A 62 -16.43 2.23 29.04
N LYS A 63 -15.63 1.80 30.00
CA LYS A 63 -14.31 1.16 29.77
C LYS A 63 -14.36 -0.07 28.85
N SER A 64 -15.37 -0.92 28.96
CA SER A 64 -15.42 -2.21 28.24
C SER A 64 -15.64 -2.05 26.73
N ALA A 65 -16.59 -1.22 26.33
CA ALA A 65 -16.88 -0.94 24.92
C ALA A 65 -15.73 -0.16 24.25
N LEU A 66 -15.01 0.67 25.02
CA LEU A 66 -13.85 1.43 24.54
C LEU A 66 -12.72 0.54 24.07
N VAL A 67 -12.46 -0.58 24.75
CA VAL A 67 -11.42 -1.52 24.31
C VAL A 67 -11.78 -2.11 22.94
N ALA A 68 -13.02 -2.59 22.76
CA ALA A 68 -13.47 -3.16 21.49
C ALA A 68 -13.43 -2.12 20.35
N TRP A 69 -13.81 -0.87 20.64
CA TRP A 69 -13.69 0.26 19.74
C TRP A 69 -12.25 0.49 19.28
N VAL A 70 -11.32 0.60 20.23
CA VAL A 70 -9.90 0.82 19.94
C VAL A 70 -9.34 -0.31 19.08
N VAL A 71 -9.64 -1.57 19.38
CA VAL A 71 -9.18 -2.70 18.57
C VAL A 71 -9.68 -2.60 17.14
N LEU A 72 -10.95 -2.29 16.92
CA LEU A 72 -11.51 -2.20 15.55
C LEU A 72 -10.93 -1.00 14.79
N VAL A 73 -10.77 0.16 15.44
CA VAL A 73 -10.11 1.32 14.84
C VAL A 73 -8.66 1.01 14.46
N LEU A 74 -7.90 0.33 15.32
CA LEU A 74 -6.52 -0.09 15.03
C LEU A 74 -6.46 -1.07 13.85
N LEU A 75 -7.41 -2.02 13.75
CA LEU A 75 -7.51 -2.91 12.59
C LEU A 75 -7.84 -2.13 11.30
N GLY A 76 -8.74 -1.14 11.39
CA GLY A 76 -9.04 -0.22 10.29
C GLY A 76 -7.81 0.55 9.82
N LEU A 77 -7.09 1.18 10.75
CA LEU A 77 -5.84 1.90 10.48
C LEU A 77 -4.75 0.97 9.92
N ALA A 78 -4.60 -0.23 10.47
CA ALA A 78 -3.65 -1.22 9.96
C ALA A 78 -3.98 -1.63 8.52
N SER A 79 -5.26 -1.89 8.21
CA SER A 79 -5.68 -2.19 6.84
C SER A 79 -5.42 -1.02 5.88
N TYR A 80 -5.64 0.23 6.31
CA TYR A 80 -5.29 1.43 5.55
C TYR A 80 -3.77 1.51 5.26
N ILE A 81 -2.93 1.27 6.27
CA ILE A 81 -1.46 1.24 6.12
C ILE A 81 -1.04 0.12 5.15
N ILE A 82 -1.66 -1.06 5.21
CA ILE A 82 -1.40 -2.16 4.28
C ILE A 82 -1.72 -1.73 2.85
N MET A 83 -2.89 -1.11 2.60
CA MET A 83 -3.26 -0.62 1.27
C MET A 83 -2.23 0.37 0.71
N LEU A 84 -1.79 1.34 1.53
CA LEU A 84 -0.73 2.27 1.13
C LEU A 84 0.60 1.55 0.84
N SER A 85 0.95 0.56 1.67
CA SER A 85 2.19 -0.20 1.56
C SER A 85 2.29 -1.03 0.29
N VAL A 86 1.17 -1.48 -0.31
CA VAL A 86 1.19 -2.24 -1.57
C VAL A 86 1.84 -1.42 -2.69
N THR A 87 1.50 -0.13 -2.82
CA THR A 87 2.08 0.75 -3.84
C THR A 87 3.59 0.93 -3.63
N THR A 88 4.00 1.16 -2.39
CA THR A 88 5.42 1.24 -1.98
C THR A 88 6.16 -0.07 -2.29
N TRP A 89 5.53 -1.22 -2.05
CA TRP A 89 6.15 -2.51 -2.31
C TRP A 89 6.33 -2.77 -3.81
N LEU A 90 5.30 -2.51 -4.63
CA LEU A 90 5.38 -2.64 -6.08
C LEU A 90 6.46 -1.72 -6.66
N PHE A 91 6.53 -0.47 -6.21
CA PHE A 91 7.60 0.44 -6.61
C PHE A 91 8.98 -0.08 -6.17
N GLY A 92 9.11 -0.56 -4.93
CA GLY A 92 10.34 -1.17 -4.43
C GLY A 92 10.78 -2.41 -5.21
N THR A 93 9.83 -3.26 -5.62
CA THR A 93 10.12 -4.45 -6.45
C THR A 93 10.67 -4.06 -7.82
N SER A 94 10.17 -2.97 -8.42
CA SER A 94 10.68 -2.44 -9.69
C SER A 94 12.17 -2.06 -9.59
N ILE A 95 12.59 -1.46 -8.47
CA ILE A 95 13.99 -1.10 -8.22
C ILE A 95 14.83 -2.35 -7.90
N SER A 96 14.25 -3.32 -7.19
CA SER A 96 14.90 -4.58 -6.83
C SER A 96 15.30 -5.44 -8.05
N LEU A 97 14.63 -5.25 -9.20
CA LEU A 97 15.05 -5.84 -10.48
C LEU A 97 16.50 -5.45 -10.87
N PHE A 98 17.03 -4.35 -10.33
CA PHE A 98 18.40 -3.88 -10.53
C PHE A 98 19.36 -4.23 -9.38
N LYS A 99 19.08 -5.29 -8.61
CA LYS A 99 19.92 -5.72 -7.46
C LYS A 99 21.41 -5.92 -7.76
N ASP A 100 21.76 -6.21 -9.00
CA ASP A 100 23.15 -6.46 -9.42
C ASP A 100 24.01 -5.18 -9.51
N ILE A 101 23.42 -3.99 -9.37
CA ILE A 101 24.16 -2.71 -9.38
C ILE A 101 23.81 -1.84 -8.16
N PRO A 102 24.21 -2.22 -6.94
CA PRO A 102 23.84 -1.52 -5.72
C PRO A 102 24.30 -0.05 -5.68
N ARG A 103 25.41 0.29 -6.35
CA ARG A 103 25.94 1.67 -6.39
C ARG A 103 25.07 2.64 -7.18
N ASP A 104 24.34 2.14 -8.18
CA ASP A 104 23.51 2.98 -9.06
C ASP A 104 22.01 2.94 -8.66
N GLN A 105 21.64 2.15 -7.65
CA GLN A 105 20.25 2.04 -7.17
C GLN A 105 19.59 3.38 -6.79
N PRO A 106 20.24 4.34 -6.09
CA PRO A 106 19.63 5.64 -5.79
C PRO A 106 19.21 6.39 -7.07
N ARG A 107 20.06 6.36 -8.10
CA ARG A 107 19.79 7.02 -9.38
C ARG A 107 18.66 6.32 -10.12
N ILE A 108 18.63 4.99 -10.08
CA ILE A 108 17.55 4.18 -10.67
C ILE A 108 16.23 4.50 -9.98
N ALA A 109 16.21 4.57 -8.64
CA ALA A 109 15.02 4.89 -7.86
C ALA A 109 14.47 6.28 -8.19
N LEU A 110 15.33 7.32 -8.23
CA LEU A 110 14.92 8.68 -8.61
C LEU A 110 14.45 8.77 -10.07
N THR A 111 15.09 8.04 -10.98
CA THR A 111 14.69 8.02 -12.39
C THR A 111 13.35 7.31 -12.59
N LEU A 112 13.09 6.24 -11.83
CA LEU A 112 11.81 5.50 -11.85
C LEU A 112 10.68 6.20 -11.09
N ALA A 113 10.99 7.13 -10.18
CA ALA A 113 9.97 7.94 -9.53
C ALA A 113 9.24 8.87 -10.53
N VAL A 114 9.93 9.34 -11.58
CA VAL A 114 9.35 10.20 -12.63
C VAL A 114 8.19 9.53 -13.39
N PRO A 115 8.33 8.32 -13.99
CA PRO A 115 7.23 7.68 -14.69
C PRO A 115 6.12 7.24 -13.74
N THR A 116 6.44 6.90 -12.49
CA THR A 116 5.43 6.56 -11.48
C THR A 116 4.59 7.78 -11.08
N THR A 117 5.24 8.93 -10.84
CA THR A 117 4.53 10.19 -10.54
C THR A 117 3.70 10.67 -11.72
N ILE A 118 4.20 10.56 -12.95
CA ILE A 118 3.42 10.83 -14.17
C ILE A 118 2.21 9.88 -14.23
N GLY A 119 2.39 8.58 -13.99
CA GLY A 119 1.29 7.62 -13.91
C GLY A 119 0.24 7.99 -12.85
N PHE A 120 0.66 8.42 -11.66
CA PHE A 120 -0.25 8.93 -10.63
C PHE A 120 -0.99 10.19 -11.08
N THR A 121 -0.30 11.16 -11.69
CA THR A 121 -0.96 12.37 -12.20
C THR A 121 -1.98 12.06 -13.28
N THR A 122 -1.68 11.14 -14.22
CA THR A 122 -2.63 10.72 -15.26
C THR A 122 -3.81 9.99 -14.63
N PHE A 123 -3.56 9.10 -13.67
CA PHE A 123 -4.62 8.40 -12.94
C PHE A 123 -5.56 9.36 -12.20
N THR A 124 -5.00 10.28 -11.40
CA THR A 124 -5.77 11.29 -10.68
C THR A 124 -6.50 12.23 -11.63
N TRP A 125 -5.87 12.65 -12.73
CA TRP A 125 -6.51 13.51 -13.72
C TRP A 125 -7.73 12.82 -14.36
N MET A 126 -7.56 11.57 -14.78
CA MET A 126 -8.65 10.78 -15.37
C MET A 126 -9.81 10.59 -14.40
N LEU A 127 -9.50 10.35 -13.12
CA LEU A 127 -10.49 10.08 -12.10
C LEU A 127 -11.32 11.31 -11.72
N PHE A 128 -10.74 12.52 -11.70
CA PHE A 128 -11.45 13.73 -11.26
C PHE A 128 -11.93 14.66 -12.39
N PHE A 129 -11.35 14.57 -13.60
CA PHE A 129 -11.63 15.54 -14.68
C PHE A 129 -12.11 14.91 -15.98
N SER A 130 -12.13 13.58 -16.12
CA SER A 130 -12.47 12.90 -17.39
C SER A 130 -13.66 11.93 -17.28
N GLU A 131 -14.47 12.05 -16.22
CA GLU A 131 -15.56 11.12 -15.92
C GLU A 131 -16.60 10.99 -17.04
N ASP A 132 -16.85 12.08 -17.79
CA ASP A 132 -17.90 12.09 -18.83
C ASP A 132 -17.41 11.58 -20.20
N PHE A 133 -16.10 11.56 -20.44
CA PHE A 133 -15.57 11.40 -21.80
C PHE A 133 -15.09 9.98 -22.14
N LEU A 134 -14.67 9.17 -21.15
CA LEU A 134 -13.95 7.92 -21.40
C LEU A 134 -14.57 6.75 -20.62
N GLY A 135 -14.91 5.66 -21.32
CA GLY A 135 -15.31 4.40 -20.69
C GLY A 135 -14.18 3.81 -19.83
N SER A 136 -14.54 2.93 -18.86
CA SER A 136 -13.59 2.32 -17.91
C SER A 136 -12.43 1.58 -18.58
N LEU A 137 -12.68 0.90 -19.70
CA LEU A 137 -11.62 0.24 -20.47
C LEU A 137 -10.63 1.25 -21.08
N LEU A 138 -11.16 2.38 -21.56
CA LEU A 138 -10.37 3.41 -22.24
C LEU A 138 -9.52 4.22 -21.25
N SER A 139 -10.01 4.45 -20.03
CA SER A 139 -9.20 5.06 -18.96
C SER A 139 -8.02 4.17 -18.57
N VAL A 140 -8.25 2.85 -18.41
CA VAL A 140 -7.17 1.88 -18.13
C VAL A 140 -6.18 1.80 -19.30
N ALA A 141 -6.67 1.77 -20.54
CA ALA A 141 -5.82 1.77 -21.73
C ALA A 141 -4.97 3.05 -21.81
N THR A 142 -5.55 4.21 -21.50
CA THR A 142 -4.82 5.49 -21.50
C THR A 142 -3.76 5.52 -20.40
N LEU A 143 -4.06 5.01 -19.20
CA LEU A 143 -3.07 4.86 -18.12
C LEU A 143 -1.93 3.93 -18.54
N PHE A 144 -2.23 2.81 -19.21
CA PHE A 144 -1.20 1.88 -19.70
C PHE A 144 -0.32 2.51 -20.78
N LEU A 145 -0.92 3.21 -21.75
CA LEU A 145 -0.21 3.86 -22.83
C LEU A 145 0.69 4.99 -22.33
N THR A 146 0.18 5.86 -21.46
CA THR A 146 0.94 6.98 -20.89
C THR A 146 2.11 6.50 -20.03
N THR A 147 1.89 5.53 -19.14
CA THR A 147 2.97 4.95 -18.31
C THR A 147 4.02 4.23 -19.16
N SER A 148 3.61 3.42 -20.15
CA SER A 148 4.52 2.71 -21.05
C SER A 148 5.32 3.67 -21.94
N LEU A 149 4.68 4.69 -22.50
CA LEU A 149 5.32 5.71 -23.32
C LEU A 149 6.34 6.50 -22.50
N THR A 150 6.00 6.87 -21.27
CA THR A 150 6.92 7.58 -20.36
C THR A 150 8.13 6.70 -19.99
N CYS A 151 7.91 5.42 -19.70
CA CYS A 151 9.01 4.47 -19.45
C CYS A 151 9.93 4.32 -20.68
N LEU A 152 9.34 4.25 -21.88
CA LEU A 152 10.08 4.17 -23.13
C LEU A 152 10.85 5.46 -23.43
N LEU A 153 10.24 6.63 -23.20
CA LEU A 153 10.87 7.93 -23.37
C LEU A 153 12.08 8.08 -22.43
N ILE A 154 11.91 7.70 -21.16
CA ILE A 154 13.01 7.68 -20.19
C ILE A 154 14.11 6.71 -20.64
N TYR A 155 13.76 5.54 -21.14
CA TYR A 155 14.74 4.60 -21.66
C TYR A 155 15.53 5.16 -22.87
N ILE A 156 14.89 5.94 -23.75
CA ILE A 156 15.54 6.53 -24.92
C ILE A 156 16.40 7.74 -24.53
N LEU A 157 15.86 8.67 -23.76
CA LEU A 157 16.46 10.00 -23.51
C LEU A 157 17.50 10.01 -22.39
N THR A 158 17.38 9.14 -21.39
CA THR A 158 18.14 9.30 -20.15
C THR A 158 19.37 8.37 -20.08
N PRO A 159 20.34 8.64 -19.18
CA PRO A 159 21.40 7.68 -18.83
C PRO A 159 20.88 6.31 -18.37
N PHE A 160 19.57 6.13 -18.18
CA PHE A 160 18.94 4.87 -17.81
C PHE A 160 19.27 3.73 -18.76
N LYS A 161 19.37 3.97 -20.08
CA LYS A 161 19.82 2.95 -21.05
C LYS A 161 21.18 2.37 -20.69
N LYS A 162 22.10 3.20 -20.22
CA LYS A 162 23.44 2.77 -19.79
C LYS A 162 23.34 1.91 -18.52
N LEU A 163 22.44 2.24 -17.61
CA LEU A 163 22.18 1.48 -16.37
C LEU A 163 21.57 0.10 -16.66
N VAL A 164 20.57 0.03 -17.55
CA VAL A 164 19.94 -1.22 -18.00
C VAL A 164 20.96 -2.14 -18.69
N LYS A 165 21.78 -1.59 -19.61
CA LYS A 165 22.85 -2.37 -20.25
C LYS A 165 23.84 -2.91 -19.23
N LYS A 166 24.22 -2.08 -18.25
CA LYS A 166 25.14 -2.47 -17.18
C LYS A 166 24.56 -3.59 -16.30
N SER A 167 23.24 -3.61 -16.06
CA SER A 167 22.62 -4.61 -15.18
C SER A 167 22.65 -5.97 -15.87
N VAL A 168 22.16 -6.05 -17.10
CA VAL A 168 22.12 -7.28 -17.92
C VAL A 168 23.52 -7.89 -18.09
N ILE A 169 24.54 -7.06 -18.33
CA ILE A 169 25.93 -7.52 -18.44
C ILE A 169 26.42 -8.14 -17.12
N THR A 170 26.08 -7.51 -15.99
CA THR A 170 26.52 -7.95 -14.66
C THR A 170 25.83 -9.26 -14.27
N THR A 171 24.51 -9.38 -14.47
CA THR A 171 23.75 -10.61 -14.24
C THR A 171 24.31 -11.78 -15.07
N HIS A 172 24.67 -11.53 -16.33
CA HIS A 172 25.27 -12.55 -17.19
C HIS A 172 26.63 -13.03 -16.66
N LYS A 173 27.48 -12.11 -16.20
CA LYS A 173 28.77 -12.47 -15.58
C LYS A 173 28.57 -13.29 -14.32
N ILE A 174 27.68 -12.88 -13.41
CA ILE A 174 27.41 -13.58 -12.15
C ILE A 174 26.85 -14.97 -12.40
N SER A 175 25.86 -15.11 -13.29
CA SER A 175 25.29 -16.43 -13.63
C SER A 175 26.31 -17.36 -14.29
N HIS A 176 27.22 -16.83 -15.10
CA HIS A 176 28.32 -17.60 -15.68
C HIS A 176 29.33 -18.04 -14.61
N PHE A 177 29.74 -17.15 -13.71
CA PHE A 177 30.64 -17.50 -12.60
C PHE A 177 30.01 -18.52 -11.65
N ARG A 178 28.72 -18.38 -11.34
CA ARG A 178 27.99 -19.35 -10.50
C ARG A 178 27.96 -20.72 -11.15
N LYS A 179 27.72 -20.81 -12.47
CA LYS A 179 27.77 -22.08 -13.22
C LYS A 179 29.17 -22.70 -13.22
N ILE A 180 30.23 -21.90 -13.33
CA ILE A 180 31.61 -22.39 -13.23
C ILE A 180 31.90 -22.89 -11.81
N ALA A 181 31.49 -22.15 -10.79
CA ALA A 181 31.73 -22.50 -9.39
C ALA A 181 30.91 -23.72 -8.93
N SER A 182 29.69 -23.90 -9.47
CA SER A 182 28.83 -25.04 -9.14
C SER A 182 29.18 -26.31 -9.90
N GLN A 183 30.02 -26.24 -10.94
CA GLN A 183 30.49 -27.45 -11.59
C GLN A 183 31.48 -28.15 -10.65
N PRO A 184 31.21 -29.41 -10.25
CA PRO A 184 32.16 -30.15 -9.45
C PRO A 184 33.47 -30.18 -10.22
N PHE A 185 34.57 -29.86 -9.54
CA PHE A 185 35.91 -29.86 -10.11
C PHE A 185 36.25 -31.29 -10.54
N LYS A 186 35.79 -31.71 -11.72
CA LYS A 186 36.19 -32.98 -12.33
C LYS A 186 37.66 -32.80 -12.67
N LYS A 187 38.54 -33.43 -11.88
CA LYS A 187 39.98 -33.46 -12.17
C LYS A 187 40.13 -33.95 -13.61
N PRO A 188 40.71 -33.15 -14.52
CA PRO A 188 40.84 -33.56 -15.91
C PRO A 188 41.68 -34.82 -15.96
N THR A 189 41.19 -35.84 -16.66
CA THR A 189 41.95 -37.09 -16.82
C THR A 189 43.20 -36.81 -17.66
N PRO A 190 44.34 -37.49 -17.42
CA PRO A 190 45.58 -37.26 -18.17
C PRO A 190 45.42 -37.33 -19.70
N LYS A 191 44.53 -38.23 -20.17
CA LYS A 191 44.19 -38.38 -21.59
C LYS A 191 43.48 -37.14 -22.17
N GLU A 192 42.61 -36.47 -21.41
CA GLU A 192 41.98 -35.21 -21.84
C GLU A 192 42.97 -34.04 -21.88
N ILE A 193 43.98 -34.03 -21.01
CA ILE A 193 45.02 -32.99 -20.99
C ILE A 193 45.84 -33.05 -22.29
N VAL A 194 46.25 -34.25 -22.72
CA VAL A 194 47.02 -34.46 -23.95
C VAL A 194 46.19 -34.14 -25.20
N LYS A 195 44.90 -34.54 -25.24
CA LYS A 195 44.01 -34.26 -26.38
C LYS A 195 43.74 -32.76 -26.55
N ARG A 196 43.64 -32.00 -25.45
CA ARG A 196 43.47 -30.54 -25.47
C ARG A 196 44.76 -29.77 -25.79
N LEU A 197 45.94 -30.37 -25.63
CA LEU A 197 47.22 -29.78 -26.03
C LEU A 197 47.50 -29.90 -27.54
N LYS A 198 46.89 -30.88 -28.24
CA LYS A 198 47.10 -31.09 -29.68
C LYS A 198 46.27 -30.18 -30.60
N VAL A 199 45.27 -29.49 -30.07
CA VAL A 199 44.35 -28.66 -30.86
C VAL A 199 44.76 -27.19 -30.75
N ASN A 200 45.31 -26.67 -31.86
CA ASN A 200 45.24 -25.27 -32.32
C ASN A 200 46.58 -24.51 -32.49
N ARG A 201 47.41 -24.97 -33.45
CA ARG A 201 48.59 -24.25 -34.00
C ARG A 201 48.28 -22.87 -34.60
N ARG A 202 47.02 -22.54 -34.93
CA ARG A 202 46.60 -21.24 -35.50
C ARG A 202 46.46 -20.11 -34.48
N SER A 203 46.59 -20.37 -33.17
CA SER A 203 46.44 -19.34 -32.12
C SER A 203 47.75 -18.73 -31.63
N GLU A 204 48.91 -19.24 -32.06
CA GLU A 204 50.22 -18.78 -31.58
C GLU A 204 50.56 -17.34 -31.99
N HIS A 205 50.15 -16.88 -33.18
CA HIS A 205 50.49 -15.53 -33.66
C HIS A 205 49.79 -14.41 -32.88
N ALA A 206 48.48 -14.55 -32.62
CA ALA A 206 47.74 -13.58 -31.80
C ALA A 206 48.23 -13.58 -30.34
N LEU A 207 48.64 -14.75 -29.82
CA LEU A 207 49.21 -14.88 -28.49
C LEU A 207 50.59 -14.22 -28.37
N LYS A 208 51.45 -14.35 -29.40
CA LYS A 208 52.76 -13.68 -29.47
C LYS A 208 52.61 -12.16 -29.47
N LEU A 209 51.64 -11.60 -30.21
CA LEU A 209 51.34 -10.16 -30.23
C LEU A 209 50.85 -9.62 -28.87
N PHE A 210 49.94 -10.34 -28.22
CA PHE A 210 49.42 -9.96 -26.90
C PHE A 210 50.48 -10.08 -25.79
N MET A 211 51.36 -11.09 -25.87
CA MET A 211 52.50 -11.26 -24.96
C MET A 211 53.51 -10.12 -25.08
N ARG A 212 53.77 -9.62 -26.30
CA ARG A 212 54.60 -8.41 -26.51
C ARG A 212 53.96 -7.17 -25.87
N PHE A 213 52.64 -7.04 -25.92
CA PHE A 213 51.93 -5.92 -25.31
C PHE A 213 51.95 -5.96 -23.77
N ILE A 214 51.77 -7.14 -23.16
CA ILE A 214 51.85 -7.33 -21.70
C ILE A 214 53.29 -7.13 -21.19
N LYS A 215 54.29 -7.64 -21.91
CA LYS A 215 55.71 -7.48 -21.53
C LYS A 215 56.14 -6.01 -21.51
N ARG A 216 55.43 -5.13 -22.23
CA ARG A 216 55.73 -3.69 -22.32
C ARG A 216 55.09 -2.83 -21.23
N ARG A 217 54.18 -3.37 -20.39
CA ARG A 217 53.32 -2.51 -19.54
C ARG A 217 53.25 -2.75 -18.04
N ARG A 218 53.94 -3.70 -17.39
CA ARG A 218 53.95 -3.69 -15.90
C ARG A 218 55.19 -4.25 -15.18
N PRO A 219 55.50 -3.66 -14.00
CA PRO A 219 56.69 -3.89 -13.21
C PRO A 219 56.63 -5.20 -12.42
N ARG A 220 57.84 -5.69 -12.09
CA ARG A 220 58.13 -6.96 -11.44
C ARG A 220 57.89 -6.85 -9.93
N ALA A 221 56.84 -7.49 -9.42
CA ALA A 221 56.84 -8.17 -8.12
C ALA A 221 55.49 -8.91 -7.95
N LEU A 222 55.55 -10.16 -7.48
CA LEU A 222 54.43 -10.97 -6.96
C LEU A 222 53.40 -11.55 -7.96
N LEU A 223 53.83 -12.39 -8.91
CA LEU A 223 52.94 -13.44 -9.44
C LEU A 223 53.66 -14.76 -9.70
N LYS A 224 53.44 -15.70 -8.79
CA LYS A 224 53.89 -17.10 -8.80
C LYS A 224 53.51 -17.75 -10.15
N GLN A 225 54.52 -18.25 -10.85
CA GLN A 225 54.55 -18.51 -12.30
C GLN A 225 53.59 -19.63 -12.79
N ASN A 226 53.12 -20.52 -11.91
CA ASN A 226 52.31 -21.68 -12.31
C ASN A 226 50.81 -21.39 -12.58
N ASN A 227 50.25 -20.27 -12.10
CA ASN A 227 48.84 -19.95 -12.33
C ASN A 227 48.59 -19.07 -13.57
N LEU A 228 49.63 -18.48 -14.15
CA LEU A 228 49.51 -17.51 -15.25
C LEU A 228 49.15 -18.18 -16.58
N SER A 229 49.59 -19.42 -16.82
CA SER A 229 49.28 -20.21 -18.01
C SER A 229 47.81 -20.66 -18.02
N TYR A 230 47.28 -21.01 -16.85
CA TYR A 230 45.87 -21.34 -16.65
C TYR A 230 44.97 -20.12 -16.85
N LEU A 231 45.34 -18.98 -16.25
CA LEU A 231 44.59 -17.72 -16.38
C LEU A 231 44.55 -17.23 -17.84
N LYS A 232 45.65 -17.37 -18.60
CA LYS A 232 45.69 -17.05 -20.04
C LYS A 232 44.74 -17.91 -20.88
N LYS A 233 44.68 -19.22 -20.62
CA LYS A 233 43.78 -20.14 -21.35
C LYS A 233 42.30 -19.84 -21.04
N VAL A 234 41.97 -19.56 -19.78
CA VAL A 234 40.61 -19.19 -19.37
C VAL A 234 40.21 -17.84 -19.98
N LEU A 235 41.10 -16.85 -20.00
CA LEU A 235 40.82 -15.53 -20.56
C LEU A 235 40.62 -15.56 -22.09
N CYS A 236 41.46 -16.29 -22.84
CA CYS A 236 41.35 -16.39 -24.30
C CYS A 236 40.06 -17.10 -24.75
N VAL A 237 39.65 -18.17 -24.05
CA VAL A 237 38.39 -18.87 -24.34
C VAL A 237 37.18 -17.99 -23.97
N ALA A 238 37.26 -17.24 -22.87
CA ALA A 238 36.20 -16.30 -22.49
C ALA A 238 36.03 -15.13 -23.48
N ILE A 239 37.14 -14.61 -24.02
CA ILE A 239 37.11 -13.50 -24.99
C ILE A 239 36.56 -13.97 -26.35
N LYS A 240 36.97 -15.15 -26.84
CA LYS A 240 36.53 -15.65 -28.16
C LYS A 240 35.06 -16.07 -28.20
N LYS A 241 34.49 -16.48 -27.06
CA LYS A 241 33.05 -16.80 -26.95
C LYS A 241 32.18 -15.53 -26.92
N HIS A 242 32.78 -14.36 -26.66
CA HIS A 242 32.05 -13.10 -26.46
C HIS A 242 31.69 -12.34 -27.75
N THR A 243 32.21 -12.74 -28.92
CA THR A 243 31.95 -12.08 -30.22
C THR A 243 30.96 -12.81 -31.13
N SER A 244 30.35 -13.91 -30.68
CA SER A 244 29.36 -14.62 -31.49
C SER A 244 28.12 -13.75 -31.75
N PRO A 245 27.66 -13.58 -33.00
CA PRO A 245 26.48 -12.79 -33.35
C PRO A 245 25.19 -13.25 -32.65
N LYS A 246 25.10 -14.54 -32.28
CA LYS A 246 23.99 -15.09 -31.48
C LYS A 246 23.90 -14.45 -30.09
N GLY A 247 25.02 -14.00 -29.51
CA GLY A 247 25.04 -13.34 -28.21
C GLY A 247 24.47 -11.92 -28.19
N LYS A 248 24.47 -11.22 -29.35
CA LYS A 248 23.89 -9.87 -29.46
C LYS A 248 22.36 -9.90 -29.39
N LYS A 249 21.70 -10.80 -30.15
CA LYS A 249 20.23 -10.95 -30.13
C LYS A 249 19.69 -11.30 -28.75
N LEU A 250 20.33 -12.26 -28.06
CA LEU A 250 19.93 -12.66 -26.70
C LEU A 250 20.06 -11.53 -25.68
N ARG A 251 21.05 -10.63 -25.84
CA ARG A 251 21.23 -9.49 -24.95
C ARG A 251 20.11 -8.47 -25.10
N VAL A 252 19.76 -8.11 -26.34
CA VAL A 252 18.67 -7.18 -26.63
C VAL A 252 17.34 -7.72 -26.10
N LEU A 253 17.06 -9.02 -26.29
CA LEU A 253 15.85 -9.65 -25.75
C LEU A 253 15.77 -9.54 -24.22
N LYS A 254 16.88 -9.73 -23.50
CA LYS A 254 16.93 -9.58 -22.04
C LYS A 254 16.76 -8.13 -21.58
N GLU A 255 17.31 -7.17 -22.32
CA GLU A 255 17.10 -5.74 -22.06
C GLU A 255 15.62 -5.38 -22.23
N LEU A 256 14.97 -5.82 -23.31
CA LEU A 256 13.54 -5.61 -23.54
C LEU A 256 12.67 -6.30 -22.50
N PHE A 257 12.99 -7.53 -22.12
CA PHE A 257 12.27 -8.26 -21.09
C PHE A 257 12.36 -7.54 -19.74
N LEU A 258 13.55 -7.07 -19.34
CA LEU A 258 13.71 -6.28 -18.11
C LEU A 258 12.88 -4.99 -18.16
N MET A 259 12.89 -4.28 -19.29
CA MET A 259 12.10 -3.06 -19.47
C MET A 259 10.60 -3.33 -19.42
N PHE A 260 10.13 -4.44 -20.00
CA PHE A 260 8.74 -4.86 -19.92
C PHE A 260 8.31 -5.08 -18.47
N TRP A 261 9.10 -5.81 -17.67
CA TRP A 261 8.79 -6.03 -16.25
C TRP A 261 8.81 -4.74 -15.43
N VAL A 262 9.78 -3.86 -15.68
CA VAL A 262 9.83 -2.55 -15.01
C VAL A 262 8.57 -1.73 -15.36
N SER A 263 8.20 -1.67 -16.64
CA SER A 263 6.99 -0.98 -17.10
C SER A 263 5.73 -1.59 -16.48
N ALA A 264 5.63 -2.92 -16.43
CA ALA A 264 4.51 -3.62 -15.79
C ALA A 264 4.42 -3.30 -14.29
N CYS A 265 5.53 -3.35 -13.55
CA CYS A 265 5.56 -2.97 -12.13
C CYS A 265 5.13 -1.51 -11.91
N VAL A 266 5.59 -0.57 -12.75
CA VAL A 266 5.20 0.84 -12.66
C VAL A 266 3.71 1.03 -12.99
N PHE A 267 3.20 0.34 -14.02
CA PHE A 267 1.79 0.35 -14.38
C PHE A 267 0.92 -0.21 -13.24
N PHE A 268 1.27 -1.37 -12.69
CA PHE A 268 0.56 -1.92 -11.53
C PHE A 268 0.64 -0.99 -10.32
N THR A 269 1.79 -0.34 -10.08
CA THR A 269 1.91 0.66 -9.00
C THR A 269 0.91 1.79 -9.21
N ALA A 270 0.79 2.33 -10.43
CA ALA A 270 -0.19 3.36 -10.79
C ALA A 270 -1.64 2.86 -10.72
N GLY A 271 -1.92 1.61 -11.12
CA GLY A 271 -3.25 1.03 -11.01
C GLY A 271 -3.69 0.79 -9.56
N TYR A 272 -2.79 0.29 -8.71
CA TYR A 272 -3.06 0.10 -7.27
C TYR A 272 -3.21 1.42 -6.52
N ALA A 273 -2.84 2.56 -7.11
CA ALA A 273 -3.15 3.91 -6.60
C ALA A 273 -4.66 4.17 -6.48
N ALA A 274 -5.49 3.38 -7.19
CA ALA A 274 -6.94 3.46 -7.08
C ALA A 274 -7.43 3.18 -5.65
N LEU A 275 -6.80 2.25 -4.93
CA LEU A 275 -7.22 1.88 -3.57
C LEU A 275 -7.07 3.06 -2.58
N PRO A 276 -5.87 3.67 -2.41
CA PRO A 276 -5.74 4.82 -1.51
C PRO A 276 -6.52 6.06 -1.99
N THR A 277 -6.69 6.24 -3.31
CA THR A 277 -7.50 7.34 -3.86
C THR A 277 -8.98 7.16 -3.50
N LEU A 278 -9.53 5.96 -3.68
CA LEU A 278 -10.91 5.64 -3.31
C LEU A 278 -11.11 5.75 -1.79
N LEU A 279 -10.13 5.36 -0.98
CA LEU A 279 -10.16 5.60 0.46
C LEU A 279 -10.23 7.09 0.77
N THR A 280 -9.41 7.92 0.11
CA THR A 280 -9.39 9.37 0.28
C THR A 280 -10.74 10.00 -0.10
N ILE A 281 -11.31 9.61 -1.25
CA ILE A 281 -12.63 10.08 -1.70
C ILE A 281 -13.72 9.69 -0.72
N SER A 282 -13.74 8.42 -0.28
CA SER A 282 -14.74 7.91 0.66
C SER A 282 -14.66 8.56 2.04
N SER A 283 -13.50 9.13 2.37
CA SER A 283 -13.26 9.80 3.65
C SER A 283 -13.59 11.27 3.68
N TYR A 284 -13.66 11.90 2.51
CA TYR A 284 -13.92 13.32 2.39
C TYR A 284 -15.38 13.62 2.74
N LEU A 285 -15.62 14.50 3.72
CA LEU A 285 -16.95 14.76 4.29
C LEU A 285 -17.64 16.00 3.71
N ASP A 286 -16.94 16.89 3.02
CA ASP A 286 -17.59 18.13 2.55
C ASP A 286 -18.44 17.89 1.29
N LYS A 287 -19.33 18.86 1.05
CA LYS A 287 -20.26 18.90 -0.08
C LYS A 287 -19.48 18.90 -1.40
N GLU A 288 -20.06 18.23 -2.40
CA GLU A 288 -19.48 18.11 -3.73
C GLU A 288 -19.59 19.45 -4.46
N THR A 289 -18.53 20.23 -4.38
CA THR A 289 -18.34 21.46 -5.16
C THR A 289 -17.21 21.26 -6.17
N SER A 290 -17.16 22.06 -7.22
CA SER A 290 -16.06 21.99 -8.19
C SER A 290 -14.70 22.32 -7.57
N GLU A 291 -14.66 23.13 -6.50
CA GLU A 291 -13.47 23.42 -5.71
C GLU A 291 -13.04 22.22 -4.86
N THR A 292 -14.01 21.52 -4.26
CA THR A 292 -13.80 20.26 -3.53
C THR A 292 -13.07 19.23 -4.42
N ALA A 293 -13.51 19.06 -5.68
CA ALA A 293 -12.90 18.08 -6.58
C ALA A 293 -11.40 18.36 -6.83
N LYS A 294 -11.04 19.64 -7.03
CA LYS A 294 -9.63 20.06 -7.19
C LYS A 294 -8.82 19.82 -5.92
N HIS A 295 -9.39 20.14 -4.76
CA HIS A 295 -8.74 19.89 -3.48
C HIS A 295 -8.51 18.39 -3.24
N LEU A 296 -9.52 17.57 -3.53
CA LEU A 296 -9.46 16.12 -3.37
C LEU A 296 -8.48 15.45 -4.34
N ALA A 297 -8.40 15.94 -5.58
CA ALA A 297 -7.38 15.55 -6.55
C ALA A 297 -5.96 15.89 -6.04
N SER A 298 -5.77 17.09 -5.51
CA SER A 298 -4.49 17.51 -4.92
C SER A 298 -4.10 16.64 -3.72
N MET A 299 -5.03 16.38 -2.80
CA MET A 299 -4.82 15.52 -1.63
C MET A 299 -4.50 14.08 -2.01
N SER A 300 -5.19 13.54 -3.02
CA SER A 300 -4.92 12.21 -3.56
C SER A 300 -3.52 12.15 -4.18
N MET A 301 -3.14 13.14 -4.98
CA MET A 301 -1.81 13.19 -5.59
C MET A 301 -0.69 13.32 -4.55
N LEU A 302 -0.89 14.12 -3.50
CA LEU A 302 0.03 14.25 -2.38
C LEU A 302 0.18 12.91 -1.64
N THR A 303 -0.95 12.24 -1.37
CA THR A 303 -0.98 10.92 -0.74
C THR A 303 -0.18 9.89 -1.53
N LEU A 304 -0.41 9.82 -2.85
CA LEU A 304 0.30 8.91 -3.76
C LEU A 304 1.80 9.24 -3.86
N THR A 305 2.18 10.51 -3.84
CA THR A 305 3.59 10.91 -3.82
C THR A 305 4.27 10.49 -2.52
N PHE A 306 3.57 10.61 -1.40
CA PHE A 306 4.09 10.24 -0.09
C PHE A 306 4.30 8.73 0.04
N THR A 307 3.54 7.88 -0.66
CA THR A 307 3.79 6.43 -0.65
C THR A 307 5.11 6.03 -1.32
N LEU A 308 5.72 6.89 -2.14
CA LEU A 308 7.04 6.64 -2.74
C LEU A 308 8.20 6.96 -1.78
N ILE A 309 7.98 7.82 -0.78
CA ILE A 309 9.03 8.32 0.11
C ILE A 309 9.74 7.19 0.88
N PRO A 310 9.06 6.19 1.48
CA PRO A 310 9.74 5.14 2.24
C PRO A 310 10.75 4.34 1.40
N THR A 311 10.37 4.01 0.17
CA THR A 311 11.24 3.37 -0.81
C THR A 311 12.40 4.25 -1.23
N LEU A 312 12.16 5.54 -1.48
CA LEU A 312 13.20 6.49 -1.84
C LEU A 312 14.20 6.67 -0.68
N CYS A 313 13.73 6.77 0.56
CA CYS A 313 14.58 6.80 1.76
C CYS A 313 15.43 5.54 1.87
N PHE A 314 14.87 4.35 1.66
CA PHE A 314 15.60 3.08 1.69
C PHE A 314 16.70 3.00 0.62
N TYR A 315 16.41 3.43 -0.61
CA TYR A 315 17.37 3.33 -1.72
C TYR A 315 18.37 4.48 -1.79
N CYS A 316 18.01 5.68 -1.34
CA CYS A 316 18.89 6.86 -1.37
C CYS A 316 19.75 7.01 -0.12
N SER A 317 19.38 6.40 1.01
CA SER A 317 20.19 6.45 2.22
C SER A 317 21.53 5.73 2.03
N LYS A 318 22.63 6.40 2.42
CA LYS A 318 23.96 5.84 2.44
C LYS A 318 24.16 5.03 3.73
N GLY A 319 24.84 3.89 3.63
CA GLY A 319 25.26 3.08 4.77
C GLY A 319 24.92 1.60 4.61
N ASP A 320 25.09 0.87 5.71
CA ASP A 320 24.80 -0.55 5.78
C ASP A 320 23.32 -0.85 5.54
N ILE A 321 23.03 -2.08 5.11
CA ILE A 321 21.68 -2.56 4.80
C ILE A 321 20.73 -2.34 5.98
N TYR A 322 21.20 -2.54 7.21
CA TYR A 322 20.40 -2.33 8.43
C TYR A 322 20.01 -0.87 8.64
N ARG A 323 20.94 0.07 8.42
CA ARG A 323 20.66 1.50 8.57
C ARG A 323 19.66 1.97 7.51
N ARG A 324 19.82 1.48 6.28
CA ARG A 324 18.89 1.76 5.17
C ARG A 324 17.50 1.20 5.44
N ALA A 325 17.44 -0.06 5.91
CA ALA A 325 16.18 -0.71 6.30
C ALA A 325 15.49 0.04 7.44
N LEU A 326 16.25 0.49 8.44
CA LEU A 326 15.72 1.29 9.55
C LEU A 326 15.10 2.60 9.05
N TRP A 327 15.80 3.36 8.20
CA TRP A 327 15.25 4.60 7.63
C TRP A 327 14.01 4.35 6.75
N GLY A 328 14.03 3.29 5.95
CA GLY A 328 12.87 2.88 5.15
C GLY A 328 11.66 2.52 6.02
N LEU A 329 11.87 1.78 7.11
CA LEU A 329 10.81 1.37 8.04
C LEU A 329 10.27 2.54 8.85
N LEU A 330 11.15 3.43 9.33
CA LEU A 330 10.74 4.67 10.01
C LEU A 330 9.90 5.54 9.07
N ALA A 331 10.34 5.74 7.83
CA ALA A 331 9.57 6.49 6.84
C ALA A 331 8.23 5.80 6.51
N ALA A 332 8.20 4.46 6.41
CA ALA A 332 6.99 3.70 6.16
C ALA A 332 5.96 3.80 7.30
N PHE A 333 6.39 4.05 8.53
CA PHE A 333 5.49 4.28 9.66
C PHE A 333 5.06 5.75 9.78
N ILE A 334 6.02 6.68 9.68
CA ILE A 334 5.78 8.12 9.87
C ILE A 334 4.90 8.69 8.75
N MET A 335 5.15 8.32 7.48
CA MET A 335 4.44 8.92 6.35
C MET A 335 2.93 8.64 6.36
N PRO A 336 2.45 7.39 6.58
CA PRO A 336 1.02 7.14 6.75
C PRO A 336 0.41 7.87 7.94
N CYS A 337 1.11 7.97 9.07
CA CYS A 337 0.62 8.74 10.23
C CYS A 337 0.43 10.22 9.88
N VAL A 338 1.38 10.82 9.16
CA VAL A 338 1.28 12.20 8.66
C VAL A 338 0.11 12.33 7.68
N LEU A 339 -0.07 11.36 6.78
CA LEU A 339 -1.20 11.37 5.84
C LEU A 339 -2.56 11.28 6.54
N ILE A 340 -2.69 10.43 7.56
CA ILE A 340 -3.92 10.31 8.36
C ILE A 340 -4.20 11.63 9.11
N ALA A 341 -3.16 12.31 9.60
CA ALA A 341 -3.30 13.59 10.29
C ALA A 341 -3.66 14.74 9.33
N ILE A 342 -3.13 14.74 8.11
CA ILE A 342 -3.39 15.78 7.11
C ILE A 342 -4.74 15.58 6.40
N THR A 343 -5.18 14.32 6.21
CA THR A 343 -6.40 14.02 5.45
C THR A 343 -7.64 14.23 6.34
N PRO A 344 -8.43 15.29 6.13
CA PRO A 344 -9.63 15.51 6.92
C PRO A 344 -10.63 14.38 6.66
N GLY A 345 -11.23 13.86 7.74
CA GLY A 345 -12.28 12.85 7.65
C GLY A 345 -11.81 11.39 7.47
N ALA A 346 -10.53 11.11 7.18
CA ALA A 346 -9.99 9.74 7.11
C ALA A 346 -10.27 8.96 8.39
N LEU A 347 -9.92 9.56 9.54
CA LEU A 347 -10.18 8.97 10.84
C LEU A 347 -11.68 8.82 11.10
N SER A 348 -12.49 9.85 10.80
CA SER A 348 -13.94 9.84 10.97
C SER A 348 -14.64 8.74 10.18
N ARG A 349 -14.20 8.45 8.95
CA ARG A 349 -14.77 7.39 8.11
C ARG A 349 -14.38 6.00 8.61
N ILE A 350 -13.13 5.82 9.04
CA ILE A 350 -12.66 4.57 9.65
C ILE A 350 -13.48 4.29 10.91
N THR A 351 -13.65 5.29 11.78
CA THR A 351 -14.43 5.16 13.01
C THR A 351 -15.92 4.97 12.76
N TYR A 352 -16.47 5.61 11.74
CA TYR A 352 -17.86 5.41 11.37
C TYR A 352 -18.13 3.99 10.84
N THR A 353 -17.17 3.45 10.08
CA THR A 353 -17.22 2.05 9.64
C THR A 353 -17.06 1.09 10.82
N ALA A 354 -16.17 1.42 11.77
CA ALA A 354 -15.99 0.69 13.01
C ALA A 354 -17.26 0.64 13.85
N ALA A 355 -17.96 1.77 14.00
CA ALA A 355 -19.21 1.87 14.74
C ALA A 355 -20.29 0.92 14.20
N GLY A 356 -20.38 0.80 12.88
CA GLY A 356 -21.31 -0.15 12.24
C GLY A 356 -20.93 -1.63 12.43
N GLY A 357 -19.67 -1.93 12.74
CA GLY A 357 -19.20 -3.29 13.01
C GLY A 357 -19.42 -3.74 14.46
N LEU A 358 -19.47 -2.80 15.41
CA LEU A 358 -19.64 -3.05 16.85
C LEU A 358 -21.09 -2.98 17.32
N ASP A 359 -22.05 -2.88 16.40
CA ASP A 359 -23.46 -2.65 16.73
C ASP A 359 -23.73 -1.34 17.50
N VAL A 360 -22.72 -0.46 17.61
CA VAL A 360 -22.83 0.92 18.12
C VAL A 360 -23.77 1.73 17.23
N ARG A 361 -23.77 1.41 15.94
CA ARG A 361 -24.70 1.96 14.95
C ARG A 361 -25.48 0.83 14.26
N HIS A 362 -26.79 0.98 14.20
CA HIS A 362 -27.66 0.09 13.44
C HIS A 362 -27.96 0.61 12.03
N LYS A 363 -28.08 -0.32 11.09
CA LYS A 363 -28.43 -0.06 9.69
C LYS A 363 -29.92 -0.21 9.39
N PHE A 364 -30.74 -0.46 10.41
CA PHE A 364 -32.15 -0.70 10.27
C PHE A 364 -32.93 0.03 11.34
N SER A 365 -34.19 0.32 11.01
CA SER A 365 -35.10 1.02 11.90
C SER A 365 -35.80 0.03 12.82
N GLU A 366 -35.81 0.32 14.11
CA GLU A 366 -36.42 -0.47 15.17
C GLU A 366 -37.49 0.35 15.90
N ARG A 367 -38.23 -0.32 16.79
CA ARG A 367 -39.26 0.32 17.60
C ARG A 367 -38.78 0.42 19.03
N PHE A 368 -38.77 1.64 19.55
CA PHE A 368 -38.30 1.95 20.89
C PHE A 368 -39.45 2.54 21.69
N VAL A 369 -39.61 2.09 22.93
CA VAL A 369 -40.52 2.72 23.90
C VAL A 369 -39.66 3.64 24.75
N LEU A 370 -39.96 4.94 24.69
CA LEU A 370 -39.29 5.96 25.48
C LEU A 370 -39.77 5.90 26.94
N GLY A 371 -38.91 6.36 27.86
CA GLY A 371 -39.26 6.53 29.26
C GLY A 371 -40.25 7.67 29.50
N ASP A 372 -40.64 7.87 30.76
CA ASP A 372 -41.69 8.82 31.15
C ASP A 372 -41.27 10.30 31.01
N ASP A 373 -40.01 10.57 30.64
CA ASP A 373 -39.45 11.90 30.43
C ASP A 373 -39.93 12.57 29.11
N TYR A 374 -40.61 11.82 28.24
CA TYR A 374 -41.03 12.29 26.91
C TYR A 374 -42.53 12.16 26.72
N GLU A 375 -43.21 13.28 26.44
CA GLU A 375 -44.62 13.27 26.11
C GLU A 375 -44.84 13.22 24.59
N LEU A 376 -46.07 12.87 24.17
CA LEU A 376 -46.43 12.85 22.75
C LEU A 376 -46.32 14.24 22.11
N GLN A 377 -46.44 15.31 22.90
CA GLN A 377 -46.41 16.70 22.43
C GLN A 377 -44.99 17.17 22.09
N ASP A 378 -43.97 16.59 22.74
CA ASP A 378 -42.57 16.93 22.49
C ASP A 378 -42.04 16.33 21.18
N LEU A 379 -42.78 15.38 20.62
CA LEU A 379 -42.36 14.56 19.49
C LEU A 379 -43.20 14.88 18.25
N ASN A 380 -42.51 15.23 17.16
CA ASN A 380 -43.17 15.41 15.87
C ASN A 380 -43.65 14.04 15.33
N GLY A 381 -44.96 13.78 15.47
CA GLY A 381 -45.62 12.52 15.13
C GLY A 381 -45.26 11.93 13.76
N PRO A 382 -45.40 12.68 12.64
CA PRO A 382 -45.06 12.17 11.32
C PRO A 382 -43.56 11.87 11.14
N MET A 383 -42.67 12.62 11.81
CA MET A 383 -41.22 12.43 11.71
C MET A 383 -40.77 11.12 12.39
N TRP A 384 -41.33 10.83 13.56
CA TRP A 384 -40.94 9.71 14.43
C TRP A 384 -41.87 8.50 14.35
N LYS A 385 -42.99 8.60 13.62
CA LYS A 385 -44.06 7.60 13.55
C LYS A 385 -44.49 7.15 14.95
N THR A 386 -44.80 8.14 15.79
CA THR A 386 -45.13 7.93 17.21
C THR A 386 -46.42 7.15 17.37
N ARG A 387 -46.47 6.27 18.37
CA ARG A 387 -47.67 5.56 18.80
C ARG A 387 -47.73 5.59 20.31
N VAL A 388 -48.90 5.88 20.88
CA VAL A 388 -49.09 5.78 22.33
C VAL A 388 -49.29 4.30 22.66
N VAL A 389 -48.48 3.80 23.58
CA VAL A 389 -48.59 2.45 24.15
C VAL A 389 -49.27 2.58 25.52
N SER A 390 -49.77 1.47 26.08
CA SER A 390 -50.34 1.41 27.42
C SER A 390 -49.46 2.16 28.45
N ASN A 391 -50.11 2.85 29.39
CA ASN A 391 -49.49 3.68 30.43
C ASN A 391 -48.83 4.98 29.94
N ARG A 392 -49.39 5.65 28.92
CA ARG A 392 -48.92 6.95 28.39
C ARG A 392 -47.48 6.95 27.83
N LYS A 393 -46.83 5.80 27.70
CA LYS A 393 -45.50 5.70 27.10
C LYS A 393 -45.58 5.86 25.60
N VAL A 394 -44.58 6.54 25.03
CA VAL A 394 -44.52 6.78 23.58
C VAL A 394 -43.61 5.75 22.92
N GLU A 395 -44.15 5.01 21.95
CA GLU A 395 -43.38 4.18 21.02
C GLU A 395 -43.00 5.01 19.79
N ILE A 396 -41.73 5.00 19.44
CA ILE A 396 -41.19 5.66 18.25
C ILE A 396 -40.51 4.66 17.32
N GLN A 397 -40.45 5.00 16.03
CA GLN A 397 -39.70 4.24 15.03
C GLN A 397 -38.40 4.96 14.68
N ALA A 398 -37.28 4.44 15.17
CA ALA A 398 -35.98 5.09 15.07
C ALA A 398 -34.86 4.07 14.81
N PHE A 399 -33.69 4.52 14.40
CA PHE A 399 -32.48 3.71 14.37
C PHE A 399 -31.46 4.25 15.38
N ARG A 400 -30.63 3.36 15.91
CA ARG A 400 -29.55 3.74 16.83
C ARG A 400 -28.38 4.26 16.01
N LEU A 401 -28.11 5.56 16.10
CA LEU A 401 -26.96 6.16 15.44
C LEU A 401 -25.69 6.00 16.28
N PHE A 402 -25.84 6.10 17.60
CA PHE A 402 -24.78 5.97 18.58
C PHE A 402 -25.29 5.19 19.78
N SER A 403 -24.55 4.18 20.23
CA SER A 403 -24.87 3.41 21.43
C SER A 403 -23.56 3.03 22.10
N PHE A 404 -23.28 3.62 23.26
CA PHE A 404 -22.05 3.36 23.99
C PHE A 404 -22.32 3.30 25.50
N GLY A 405 -22.23 2.10 26.06
CA GLY A 405 -22.68 1.81 27.43
C GLY A 405 -24.15 2.16 27.62
N ASP A 406 -24.44 3.08 28.54
CA ASP A 406 -25.81 3.53 28.79
C ASP A 406 -26.24 4.69 27.89
N ILE A 407 -25.36 5.31 27.10
CA ILE A 407 -25.73 6.43 26.23
C ILE A 407 -26.28 5.90 24.92
N LEU A 408 -27.44 6.43 24.53
CA LEU A 408 -28.15 6.03 23.32
C LEU A 408 -28.62 7.27 22.55
N LEU A 409 -28.14 7.43 21.32
CA LEU A 409 -28.64 8.44 20.37
C LEU A 409 -29.57 7.78 19.37
N LEU A 410 -30.86 8.10 19.47
CA LEU A 410 -31.90 7.64 18.56
C LEU A 410 -32.15 8.68 17.48
N CYS A 411 -32.13 8.25 16.22
CA CYS A 411 -32.43 9.12 15.08
C CYS A 411 -33.64 8.59 14.30
N PRO A 412 -34.47 9.47 13.75
CA PRO A 412 -35.68 9.08 13.04
C PRO A 412 -35.38 8.33 11.74
N SER A 413 -36.25 7.39 11.39
CA SER A 413 -36.00 6.39 10.33
C SER A 413 -35.72 6.96 8.93
N HIS A 414 -36.15 8.19 8.63
CA HIS A 414 -35.88 8.83 7.33
C HIS A 414 -34.42 9.26 7.18
N LEU A 415 -33.70 9.55 8.28
CA LEU A 415 -32.28 9.90 8.25
C LEU A 415 -31.37 8.69 7.99
N LEU A 416 -31.91 7.47 8.03
CA LEU A 416 -31.14 6.24 7.83
C LEU A 416 -30.51 6.16 6.43
N LYS A 417 -31.15 6.81 5.45
CA LYS A 417 -30.69 6.85 4.06
C LYS A 417 -29.67 7.97 3.78
N LEU A 418 -29.51 8.90 4.71
CA LEU A 418 -28.58 10.02 4.52
C LEU A 418 -27.14 9.54 4.68
N ASP A 419 -26.27 10.13 3.88
CA ASP A 419 -24.84 9.92 4.02
C ASP A 419 -24.29 10.63 5.25
N LEU A 420 -23.12 10.19 5.72
CA LEU A 420 -22.44 10.79 6.88
C LEU A 420 -22.25 12.31 6.73
N LYS A 421 -22.09 12.80 5.49
CA LYS A 421 -21.95 14.23 5.18
C LYS A 421 -23.17 15.04 5.60
N GLU A 422 -24.35 14.57 5.23
CA GLU A 422 -25.63 15.24 5.48
C GLU A 422 -26.13 14.97 6.90
N LEU A 423 -25.71 13.84 7.48
CA LEU A 423 -26.14 13.41 8.79
C LEU A 423 -25.74 14.43 9.87
N LYS A 424 -24.56 15.05 9.76
CA LYS A 424 -24.07 16.05 10.70
C LYS A 424 -25.04 17.21 10.91
N ASP A 425 -25.71 17.66 9.84
CA ASP A 425 -26.63 18.80 9.87
C ASP A 425 -28.01 18.42 10.46
N HIS A 426 -28.33 17.12 10.50
CA HIS A 426 -29.64 16.60 10.93
C HIS A 426 -29.61 15.93 12.30
N THR A 427 -28.45 15.71 12.90
CA THR A 427 -28.33 15.04 14.19
C THR A 427 -28.85 15.84 15.37
N GLN A 428 -29.05 17.14 15.20
CA GLN A 428 -29.78 18.00 16.14
C GLN A 428 -31.23 17.53 16.39
N TYR A 429 -31.85 16.85 15.42
CA TYR A 429 -33.18 16.26 15.58
C TYR A 429 -33.15 14.90 16.26
N CYS A 430 -31.98 14.34 16.58
CA CYS A 430 -31.88 13.06 17.25
C CYS A 430 -32.02 13.22 18.77
N ILE A 431 -32.64 12.22 19.40
CA ILE A 431 -32.89 12.22 20.84
C ILE A 431 -31.73 11.51 21.53
N SER A 432 -31.09 12.20 22.47
CA SER A 432 -30.10 11.62 23.37
C SER A 432 -30.80 11.11 24.62
N THR A 433 -30.69 9.82 24.89
CA THR A 433 -31.34 9.16 26.03
C THR A 433 -30.44 8.07 26.60
N PHE A 434 -30.89 7.44 27.68
CA PHE A 434 -30.19 6.32 28.28
C PHE A 434 -30.78 4.99 27.82
N ASN A 435 -29.93 3.99 27.57
CA ASN A 435 -30.34 2.65 27.19
C ASN A 435 -31.17 2.00 28.31
N SER A 436 -30.87 2.31 29.56
CA SER A 436 -31.64 1.95 30.76
C SER A 436 -33.06 2.54 30.78
N LYS A 437 -33.29 3.67 30.11
CA LYS A 437 -34.59 4.36 30.03
C LYS A 437 -35.40 3.99 28.79
N VAL A 438 -34.87 3.17 27.90
CA VAL A 438 -35.53 2.82 26.64
C VAL A 438 -35.71 1.32 26.54
N THR A 439 -36.93 0.88 26.25
CA THR A 439 -37.21 -0.53 25.98
C THR A 439 -37.30 -0.78 24.48
N ARG A 440 -36.42 -1.64 23.95
CA ARG A 440 -36.48 -2.08 22.55
C ARG A 440 -37.60 -3.11 22.36
N LYS A 441 -38.51 -2.86 21.43
CA LYS A 441 -39.51 -3.85 21.04
C LYS A 441 -38.94 -4.81 19.99
N PRO A 442 -39.31 -6.10 20.02
CA PRO A 442 -38.95 -7.02 18.95
C PRO A 442 -39.50 -6.53 17.62
N GLN A 443 -38.79 -6.87 16.54
CA GLN A 443 -39.30 -6.66 15.19
C GLN A 443 -40.61 -7.46 15.06
N LEU A 444 -41.67 -6.83 14.55
CA LEU A 444 -42.86 -7.59 14.19
C LEU A 444 -42.42 -8.60 13.14
N LEU A 445 -42.69 -9.88 13.40
CA LEU A 445 -42.58 -10.89 12.36
C LEU A 445 -43.57 -10.47 11.26
N VAL A 446 -43.03 -9.85 10.21
CA VAL A 446 -43.81 -9.56 9.01
C VAL A 446 -43.98 -10.89 8.28
N PHE A 447 -44.88 -11.73 8.80
CA PHE A 447 -45.34 -12.93 8.10
C PHE A 447 -45.91 -12.48 6.76
N GLY A 448 -45.21 -12.80 5.66
CA GLY A 448 -45.68 -12.51 4.30
C GLY A 448 -44.77 -11.63 3.43
N LYS A 449 -43.71 -11.02 3.97
CA LYS A 449 -42.61 -10.55 3.11
C LYS A 449 -41.69 -11.73 2.88
N THR A 450 -41.82 -12.39 1.73
CA THR A 450 -40.84 -13.35 1.23
C THR A 450 -39.49 -12.68 1.37
N SER A 451 -38.73 -13.07 2.39
CA SER A 451 -37.37 -12.61 2.51
C SER A 451 -36.70 -13.14 1.27
N VAL A 452 -36.37 -12.26 0.33
CA VAL A 452 -35.22 -12.49 -0.52
C VAL A 452 -34.06 -12.54 0.47
N HIS A 453 -33.85 -13.72 1.05
CA HIS A 453 -32.59 -14.10 1.62
C HIS A 453 -31.63 -14.03 0.44
N VAL A 454 -31.08 -12.83 0.21
CA VAL A 454 -29.69 -12.74 -0.14
C VAL A 454 -29.00 -13.40 1.03
N GLY A 455 -28.83 -14.72 0.93
CA GLY A 455 -28.07 -15.50 1.88
C GLY A 455 -26.75 -14.78 1.98
N MET A 456 -26.55 -14.08 3.09
CA MET A 456 -25.22 -13.78 3.58
C MET A 456 -24.60 -15.12 3.99
N CYS A 457 -24.31 -15.98 3.00
CA CYS A 457 -22.99 -16.57 2.98
C CYS A 457 -22.07 -15.39 3.25
N MET A 458 -21.22 -15.46 4.27
CA MET A 458 -20.06 -14.58 4.33
C MET A 458 -19.34 -14.77 3.01
N ALA A 459 -19.69 -13.94 2.02
CA ALA A 459 -19.01 -13.92 0.77
C ALA A 459 -17.57 -13.63 1.19
N PRO A 460 -16.60 -14.48 0.79
CA PRO A 460 -15.21 -14.31 1.20
C PRO A 460 -14.84 -12.85 0.99
N ILE A 461 -14.04 -12.26 1.88
CA ILE A 461 -13.66 -10.84 1.93
C ILE A 461 -13.36 -10.23 0.53
N TYR A 462 -13.00 -11.06 -0.44
CA TYR A 462 -12.94 -10.79 -1.87
C TYR A 462 -14.22 -10.23 -2.55
N TRP A 463 -15.44 -10.68 -2.23
CA TRP A 463 -16.67 -10.21 -2.90
C TRP A 463 -17.07 -8.78 -2.51
N LYS A 464 -16.69 -8.33 -1.30
CA LYS A 464 -16.83 -6.93 -0.91
C LYS A 464 -15.81 -6.04 -1.63
N PHE A 465 -14.67 -6.62 -2.05
CA PHE A 465 -13.68 -5.96 -2.90
C PHE A 465 -14.19 -5.75 -4.32
N GLU A 466 -15.04 -6.64 -4.85
CA GLU A 466 -15.63 -6.51 -6.18
C GLU A 466 -16.70 -5.41 -6.25
N HIS A 467 -17.48 -5.21 -5.18
CA HIS A 467 -18.36 -4.04 -5.07
C HIS A 467 -17.58 -2.74 -4.81
N TRP A 468 -16.38 -2.83 -4.22
CA TRP A 468 -15.43 -1.71 -4.08
C TRP A 468 -14.72 -1.35 -5.39
N LEU A 469 -14.51 -2.33 -6.28
CA LEU A 469 -13.88 -2.18 -7.59
C LEU A 469 -14.89 -1.94 -8.72
N ARG A 470 -16.19 -1.84 -8.41
CA ARG A 470 -17.21 -1.47 -9.39
C ARG A 470 -16.99 -0.01 -9.75
N TRP A 471 -16.28 0.22 -10.85
CA TRP A 471 -15.99 1.54 -11.41
C TRP A 471 -17.25 2.42 -11.58
N ASP A 472 -18.42 1.81 -11.68
CA ASP A 472 -19.71 2.52 -11.78
C ASP A 472 -20.18 3.16 -10.46
N ASP A 473 -19.76 2.64 -9.29
CA ASP A 473 -20.01 3.27 -7.98
C ASP A 473 -18.94 4.34 -7.65
N LEU A 474 -17.83 4.33 -8.40
CA LEU A 474 -16.71 5.26 -8.33
C LEU A 474 -16.96 6.55 -9.11
N LYS A 475 -17.96 6.57 -10.01
CA LYS A 475 -18.39 7.76 -10.72
C LYS A 475 -18.97 8.72 -9.69
N VAL A 476 -18.25 9.80 -9.40
CA VAL A 476 -18.83 10.93 -8.69
C VAL A 476 -19.91 11.44 -9.64
N ARG A 477 -21.17 11.13 -9.32
CA ARG A 477 -22.29 11.62 -10.12
C ARG A 477 -22.35 13.11 -9.89
N HIS A 478 -21.64 13.88 -10.72
CA HIS A 478 -21.88 15.29 -10.88
C HIS A 478 -23.33 15.45 -11.34
N ALA A 479 -24.23 15.62 -10.37
CA ALA A 479 -25.55 16.18 -10.58
C ALA A 479 -25.37 17.67 -10.86
N VAL A 480 -24.71 18.00 -11.97
CA VAL A 480 -24.80 19.33 -12.57
C VAL A 480 -26.09 19.30 -13.37
N SER A 481 -27.19 19.56 -12.68
CA SER A 481 -28.40 20.05 -13.34
C SER A 481 -28.05 21.42 -13.92
N HIS A 482 -27.76 21.44 -15.23
CA HIS A 482 -27.84 22.67 -16.01
C HIS A 482 -29.29 23.10 -16.19
#